data_AF-A0A2T0WK61-F1
#
_entry.id   AF-A0A2T0WK61-F1
#
_cell.length_a   1.000
_cell.length_b   1.000
_cell.length_c   1.000
_cell.angle_alpha   90.00
_cell.angle_beta   90.00
_cell.angle_gamma   90.00
#
_symmetry.space_group_name_H-M   'P 1'
#
loop_
_entity.id
_entity.type
_entity.pdbx_description
1 polymer ?
#
loop_
_entity_poly.entity_id
_entity_poly.type
_entity_poly.pdbx_seq_one_letter_code
_entity_poly.pdbx_strand_id
1 'polypeptide(L)'
;MSLKESKYQLNQVLSKYNFLNLTAKQADLISTFEEEKDVFSRKHFFSVWELWDYELTVFQDILHPEQLQLYEVFIQDTKKTYEKTLIEEDKEIAYGIVQCEELIGFCESEFLPGLFKDPFLAYTWVSAEFSKIDYLKKEYQKFLNDSKKALLINHFRHNRIFKPNLLKSALLKHKLSCILADYDSFKQQMDKPTLAIAAFLEEKSCYMPDDLQALLASKFEELKNYIAHETEIQGWNSSVKGISKVNRAMTLLLMDNNKL
;
A
#
# COMPACT_ATOMS: atom_id res chain seq x y z
N MET A 1 13.50 25.84 23.75
CA MET A 1 12.48 25.36 24.71
C MET A 1 12.36 26.32 25.87
N SER A 2 11.14 26.65 26.27
CA SER A 2 10.90 27.38 27.52
C SER A 2 11.09 26.45 28.74
N LEU A 3 11.46 27.01 29.89
CA LEU A 3 11.59 26.27 31.16
C LEU A 3 10.32 25.49 31.56
N LYS A 4 9.15 25.90 31.05
CA LYS A 4 7.86 25.22 31.30
C LYS A 4 7.71 23.95 30.45
N GLU A 5 8.19 23.95 29.21
CA GLU A 5 8.14 22.80 28.30
C GLU A 5 9.06 21.68 28.81
N SER A 6 10.29 22.04 29.19
CA SER A 6 11.28 21.10 29.74
C SER A 6 10.80 20.44 31.04
N LYS A 7 10.14 21.18 31.94
CA LYS A 7 9.56 20.62 33.16
C LYS A 7 8.35 19.72 32.89
N TYR A 8 7.58 20.02 31.85
CA TYR A 8 6.42 19.21 31.45
C TYR A 8 6.86 17.85 30.88
N GLN A 9 7.85 17.84 29.99
CA GLN A 9 8.40 16.60 29.42
C GLN A 9 9.04 15.71 30.48
N LEU A 10 9.82 16.29 31.40
CA LEU A 10 10.39 15.54 32.52
C LEU A 10 9.30 14.87 33.39
N ASN A 11 8.19 15.58 33.66
CA ASN A 11 7.06 15.01 34.40
C ASN A 11 6.37 13.89 33.62
N GLN A 12 6.28 13.99 32.29
CA GLN A 12 5.73 12.90 31.46
C GLN A 12 6.61 11.66 31.52
N VAL A 13 7.94 11.82 31.42
CA VAL A 13 8.91 10.71 31.54
C VAL A 13 8.78 10.04 32.91
N LEU A 14 8.77 10.83 33.99
CA LEU A 14 8.63 10.30 35.35
C LEU A 14 7.28 9.59 35.57
N SER A 15 6.21 10.07 34.93
CA SER A 15 4.90 9.41 34.98
C SER A 15 4.88 8.11 34.18
N LYS A 16 5.44 8.10 32.98
CA LYS A 16 5.45 6.96 32.05
C LYS A 16 6.31 5.81 32.58
N TYR A 17 7.45 6.14 33.18
CA TYR A 17 8.44 5.17 33.69
C TYR A 17 8.52 5.16 35.22
N ASN A 18 7.40 5.42 35.91
CA ASN A 18 7.36 5.52 37.37
C ASN A 18 7.90 4.26 38.09
N PHE A 19 7.68 3.08 37.49
CA PHE A 19 8.10 1.78 38.01
C PHE A 19 9.63 1.59 38.02
N LEU A 20 10.38 2.41 37.28
CA LEU A 20 11.84 2.37 37.23
C LEU A 20 12.51 3.17 38.35
N ASN A 21 11.76 3.98 39.11
CA ASN A 21 12.31 4.87 40.14
C ASN A 21 13.53 5.67 39.64
N LEU A 22 13.37 6.35 38.50
CA LEU A 22 14.46 7.06 37.82
C LEU A 22 15.07 8.16 38.69
N THR A 23 16.40 8.28 38.64
CA THR A 23 17.08 9.47 39.17
C THR A 23 16.81 10.68 38.26
N ALA A 24 16.98 11.90 38.78
CA ALA A 24 16.81 13.11 37.98
C ALA A 24 17.70 13.12 36.72
N LYS A 25 18.94 12.62 36.82
CA LYS A 25 19.87 12.52 35.68
C LYS A 25 19.38 11.52 34.62
N GLN A 26 18.87 10.37 35.04
CA GLN A 26 18.33 9.37 34.11
C GLN A 26 17.06 9.88 33.42
N ALA A 27 16.17 10.54 34.16
CA ALA A 27 14.95 11.11 33.61
C ALA A 27 15.24 12.21 32.58
N ASP A 28 16.27 13.03 32.81
CA ASP A 28 16.72 14.07 31.87
C ASP A 28 17.27 13.47 30.55
N LEU A 29 18.08 12.40 30.65
CA LEU A 29 18.59 11.67 29.48
C LEU A 29 17.46 11.01 28.68
N ILE A 30 16.49 10.39 29.36
CA ILE A 30 15.32 9.79 28.70
C ILE A 30 14.42 10.87 28.07
N SER A 31 14.26 12.03 28.71
CA SER A 31 13.53 13.16 28.13
C SER A 31 14.18 13.63 26.82
N THR A 32 15.50 13.70 26.78
CA THR A 32 16.25 14.06 25.56
C THR A 32 16.01 13.03 24.45
N PHE A 33 16.07 11.73 24.79
CA PHE A 33 15.74 10.66 23.85
C PHE A 33 14.31 10.77 23.30
N GLU A 34 13.31 11.03 24.14
CA GLU A 34 11.91 11.18 23.71
C GLU A 34 11.74 12.37 22.75
N GLU A 35 12.45 13.47 22.97
CA GLU A 35 12.46 14.63 22.07
C GLU A 35 13.08 14.32 20.71
N GLU A 36 14.22 13.63 20.69
CA GLU A 36 14.89 13.23 19.46
C GLU A 36 14.06 12.22 18.66
N LYS A 37 13.38 11.31 19.36
CA LYS A 37 12.50 10.30 18.78
C LYS A 37 11.30 10.92 18.06
N ASP A 38 10.76 12.02 18.58
CA ASP A 38 9.58 12.69 18.03
C ASP A 38 9.89 13.60 16.82
N VAL A 39 11.16 13.70 16.41
CA VAL A 39 11.55 14.45 15.21
C VAL A 39 10.99 13.77 13.95
N PHE A 40 9.93 14.34 13.41
CA PHE A 40 9.25 13.81 12.23
C PHE A 40 10.14 13.82 10.97
N SER A 41 10.26 12.67 10.33
CA SER A 41 10.92 12.51 9.03
C SER A 41 10.09 11.64 8.09
N ARG A 42 9.77 12.18 6.91
CA ARG A 42 9.04 11.44 5.87
C ARG A 42 9.85 10.30 5.25
N LYS A 43 11.18 10.38 5.32
CA LYS A 43 12.10 9.46 4.63
C LYS A 43 12.72 8.45 5.58
N HIS A 44 13.00 8.85 6.82
CA HIS A 44 13.71 8.06 7.80
C HIS A 44 12.87 7.99 9.08
N PHE A 45 12.00 6.99 9.17
CA PHE A 45 11.14 6.75 10.32
C PHE A 45 11.29 5.31 10.78
N PHE A 46 11.15 5.07 12.08
CA PHE A 46 11.14 3.72 12.66
C PHE A 46 9.77 3.06 12.51
N SER A 47 9.76 1.73 12.39
CA SER A 47 8.58 0.94 12.76
C SER A 47 8.45 0.89 14.28
N VAL A 48 7.27 0.54 14.79
CA VAL A 48 7.06 0.38 16.24
C VAL A 48 8.05 -0.62 16.85
N TRP A 49 8.37 -1.70 16.12
CA TRP A 49 9.34 -2.69 16.56
C TRP A 49 10.76 -2.14 16.63
N GLU A 50 11.19 -1.46 15.58
CA GLU A 50 12.51 -0.84 15.52
C GLU A 50 12.66 0.25 16.58
N LEU A 51 11.58 0.98 16.87
CA LEU A 51 11.53 1.99 17.91
C LEU A 51 11.77 1.39 19.30
N TRP A 52 11.13 0.26 19.61
CA TRP A 52 11.36 -0.43 20.88
C TRP A 52 12.77 -1.02 20.99
N ASP A 53 13.34 -1.50 19.88
CA ASP A 53 14.70 -2.02 19.86
C ASP A 53 15.74 -0.88 20.01
N TYR A 54 15.48 0.28 19.42
CA TYR A 54 16.27 1.50 19.62
C TYR A 54 16.15 2.03 21.05
N GLU A 55 14.93 2.12 21.58
CA GLU A 55 14.65 2.54 22.96
C GLU A 55 15.38 1.64 23.97
N LEU A 56 15.35 0.31 23.77
CA LEU A 56 16.09 -0.62 24.62
C LEU A 56 17.61 -0.38 24.56
N THR A 57 18.15 -0.12 23.36
CA THR A 57 19.58 0.17 23.18
C THR A 57 19.99 1.43 23.95
N VAL A 58 19.18 2.50 23.87
CA VAL A 58 19.44 3.73 24.62
C VAL A 58 19.30 3.52 26.13
N PHE A 59 18.30 2.75 26.55
CA PHE A 59 18.03 2.52 27.97
C PHE A 59 19.10 1.64 28.63
N GLN A 60 19.78 0.77 27.88
CA GLN A 60 20.94 0.02 28.36
C GLN A 60 22.08 0.93 28.84
N ASP A 61 22.26 2.09 28.21
CA ASP A 61 23.31 3.06 28.57
C ASP A 61 22.90 3.97 29.75
N ILE A 62 21.59 4.10 30.02
CA ILE A 62 21.04 5.04 31.03
C ILE A 62 20.70 4.32 32.34
N LEU A 63 20.12 3.13 32.26
CA LEU A 63 19.53 2.41 33.40
C LEU A 63 20.56 1.54 34.11
N HIS A 64 20.37 1.38 35.43
CA HIS A 64 21.09 0.35 36.17
C HIS A 64 20.57 -1.05 35.79
N PRO A 65 21.37 -2.13 35.96
CA PRO A 65 20.96 -3.48 35.56
C PRO A 65 19.60 -3.93 36.12
N GLU A 66 19.30 -3.59 37.38
CA GLU A 66 18.02 -3.92 38.01
C GLU A 66 16.83 -3.16 37.38
N GLN A 67 17.02 -1.88 37.04
CA GLN A 67 16.02 -1.06 36.36
C GLN A 67 15.81 -1.55 34.92
N LEU A 68 16.90 -1.91 34.23
CA LEU A 68 16.85 -2.46 32.88
C LEU A 68 16.05 -3.77 32.86
N GLN A 69 16.24 -4.65 33.85
CA GLN A 69 15.46 -5.89 33.94
C GLN A 69 13.95 -5.62 34.12
N LEU A 70 13.57 -4.64 34.95
CA LEU A 70 12.17 -4.22 35.09
C LEU A 70 11.63 -3.67 33.77
N TYR A 71 12.44 -2.89 33.06
CA TYR A 71 12.10 -2.33 31.76
C TYR A 71 11.90 -3.42 30.70
N GLU A 72 12.78 -4.42 30.66
CA GLU A 72 12.66 -5.55 29.74
C GLU A 72 11.38 -6.35 29.97
N VAL A 73 10.96 -6.56 31.22
CA VAL A 73 9.66 -7.19 31.52
C VAL A 73 8.52 -6.32 30.99
N PHE A 74 8.53 -5.03 31.28
CA PHE A 74 7.51 -4.09 30.83
C PHE A 74 7.39 -4.05 29.29
N ILE A 75 8.51 -3.97 28.57
CA ILE A 75 8.49 -3.89 27.11
C ILE A 75 8.04 -5.20 26.47
N GLN A 76 8.37 -6.35 27.08
CA GLN A 76 7.88 -7.64 26.61
C GLN A 76 6.36 -7.78 26.76
N ASP A 77 5.80 -7.31 27.87
CA ASP A 77 4.34 -7.32 28.07
C ASP A 77 3.63 -6.31 27.15
N THR A 78 4.26 -5.17 26.90
CA THR A 78 3.79 -4.19 25.89
C THR A 78 3.80 -4.81 24.48
N LYS A 79 4.89 -5.48 24.09
CA LYS A 79 5.03 -6.20 22.81
C LYS A 79 3.91 -7.24 22.67
N LYS A 80 3.70 -8.11 23.67
CA LYS A 80 2.61 -9.12 23.66
C LYS A 80 1.22 -8.50 23.54
N THR A 81 0.98 -7.35 24.16
CA THR A 81 -0.30 -6.66 24.09
C THR A 81 -0.53 -6.12 22.68
N TYR A 82 0.49 -5.49 22.09
CA TYR A 82 0.44 -5.02 20.71
C TYR A 82 0.25 -6.15 19.70
N GLU A 83 0.92 -7.29 19.90
CA GLU A 83 0.73 -8.50 19.07
C GLU A 83 -0.74 -8.95 19.07
N LYS A 84 -1.39 -8.99 20.24
CA LYS A 84 -2.82 -9.32 20.34
C LYS A 84 -3.68 -8.32 19.59
N THR A 85 -3.42 -7.02 19.74
CA THR A 85 -4.14 -5.98 19.01
C THR A 85 -3.98 -6.15 17.49
N LEU A 86 -2.77 -6.44 17.00
CA LEU A 86 -2.54 -6.68 15.57
C LEU A 86 -3.36 -7.88 15.07
N ILE A 87 -3.39 -8.98 15.82
CA ILE A 87 -4.14 -10.19 15.47
C ILE A 87 -5.66 -9.93 15.50
N GLU A 88 -6.14 -9.13 16.44
CA GLU A 88 -7.56 -8.78 16.55
C GLU A 88 -8.01 -7.91 15.38
N GLU A 89 -7.25 -6.86 15.06
CA GLU A 89 -7.49 -6.00 13.90
C GLU A 89 -7.45 -6.77 12.56
N ASP A 90 -6.60 -7.81 12.45
CA ASP A 90 -6.49 -8.61 11.23
C ASP A 90 -7.73 -9.46 10.93
N LYS A 91 -8.57 -9.75 11.94
CA LYS A 91 -9.81 -10.51 11.76
C LYS A 91 -10.84 -9.74 10.93
N GLU A 92 -10.86 -8.42 11.05
CA GLU A 92 -11.82 -7.55 10.35
C GLU A 92 -11.59 -7.54 8.83
N ILE A 93 -10.41 -7.97 8.37
CA ILE A 93 -10.00 -7.95 6.96
C ILE A 93 -10.51 -9.18 6.19
N ALA A 94 -10.93 -10.24 6.89
CA ALA A 94 -11.35 -11.51 6.27
C ALA A 94 -12.40 -11.34 5.18
N TYR A 95 -13.31 -10.38 5.37
CA TYR A 95 -14.36 -10.10 4.41
C TYR A 95 -13.86 -9.49 3.10
N GLY A 96 -12.99 -8.48 3.18
CA GLY A 96 -12.42 -7.83 2.01
C GLY A 96 -11.55 -8.76 1.17
N ILE A 97 -11.07 -9.88 1.74
CA ILE A 97 -10.39 -10.94 0.99
C ILE A 97 -11.35 -11.65 0.04
N VAL A 98 -12.54 -12.04 0.53
CA VAL A 98 -13.55 -12.75 -0.28
C VAL A 98 -13.96 -11.91 -1.47
N GLN A 99 -14.27 -10.62 -1.24
CA GLN A 99 -14.61 -9.68 -2.32
C GLN A 99 -13.49 -9.55 -3.37
N CYS A 100 -12.23 -9.50 -2.94
CA CYS A 100 -11.11 -9.44 -3.89
C CYS A 100 -10.98 -10.75 -4.68
N GLU A 101 -11.19 -11.90 -4.04
CA GLU A 101 -11.17 -13.21 -4.70
C GLU A 101 -12.30 -13.34 -5.73
N GLU A 102 -13.51 -12.91 -5.39
CA GLU A 102 -14.68 -12.88 -6.29
C GLU A 102 -14.45 -11.95 -7.48
N LEU A 103 -13.96 -10.73 -7.24
CA LEU A 103 -13.64 -9.78 -8.30
C LEU A 103 -12.55 -10.33 -9.24
N ILE A 104 -11.51 -10.94 -8.70
CA ILE A 104 -10.48 -11.61 -9.51
C ILE A 104 -11.12 -12.73 -10.34
N GLY A 105 -11.98 -13.54 -9.73
CA GLY A 105 -12.74 -14.59 -10.41
C GLY A 105 -13.53 -14.04 -11.59
N PHE A 106 -14.39 -13.05 -11.35
CA PHE A 106 -15.16 -12.37 -12.39
C PHE A 106 -14.26 -11.80 -13.50
N CYS A 107 -13.13 -11.19 -13.13
CA CYS A 107 -12.20 -10.63 -14.11
C CYS A 107 -11.62 -11.71 -15.02
N GLU A 108 -11.18 -12.83 -14.45
CA GLU A 108 -10.56 -13.95 -15.17
C GLU A 108 -11.59 -14.75 -15.99
N SER A 109 -12.80 -14.98 -15.47
CA SER A 109 -13.79 -15.88 -16.09
C SER A 109 -14.76 -15.19 -17.07
N GLU A 110 -15.11 -13.92 -16.83
CA GLU A 110 -16.19 -13.25 -17.54
C GLU A 110 -15.71 -11.97 -18.23
N PHE A 111 -15.12 -11.04 -17.47
CA PHE A 111 -14.77 -9.72 -17.98
C PHE A 111 -13.70 -9.77 -19.07
N LEU A 112 -12.52 -10.37 -18.80
CA LEU A 112 -11.44 -10.42 -19.79
C LEU A 112 -11.81 -11.26 -21.01
N PRO A 113 -12.38 -12.48 -20.86
CA PRO A 113 -12.84 -13.24 -22.03
C PRO A 113 -13.91 -12.49 -22.82
N GLY A 114 -14.85 -11.82 -22.15
CA GLY A 114 -15.90 -11.02 -22.79
C GLY A 114 -15.36 -9.77 -23.49
N LEU A 115 -14.29 -9.18 -22.97
CA LEU A 115 -13.57 -8.09 -23.61
C LEU A 115 -12.87 -8.62 -24.87
N PHE A 116 -11.93 -9.56 -24.75
CA PHE A 116 -11.06 -9.99 -25.85
C PHE A 116 -11.70 -10.85 -26.94
N LYS A 117 -12.94 -11.33 -26.75
CA LYS A 117 -13.73 -11.96 -27.83
C LYS A 117 -14.21 -10.97 -28.88
N ASP A 118 -14.21 -9.68 -28.57
CA ASP A 118 -14.75 -8.67 -29.47
C ASP A 118 -13.80 -8.38 -30.65
N PRO A 119 -14.27 -8.51 -31.91
CA PRO A 119 -13.45 -8.29 -33.10
C PRO A 119 -12.97 -6.83 -33.25
N PHE A 120 -13.59 -5.87 -32.57
CA PHE A 120 -13.21 -4.46 -32.60
C PHE A 120 -11.98 -4.13 -31.75
N LEU A 121 -11.48 -5.08 -30.93
CA LEU A 121 -10.25 -4.90 -30.13
C LEU A 121 -8.95 -4.99 -30.94
N ALA A 122 -9.02 -5.00 -32.26
CA ALA A 122 -7.84 -4.88 -33.08
C ALA A 122 -7.13 -3.55 -32.74
N TYR A 123 -5.89 -3.63 -32.22
CA TYR A 123 -5.02 -2.51 -31.85
C TYR A 123 -4.56 -1.67 -33.07
N THR A 124 -5.39 -1.57 -34.10
CA THR A 124 -5.11 -0.93 -35.39
C THR A 124 -4.72 0.53 -35.22
N TRP A 125 -5.35 1.24 -34.28
CA TRP A 125 -5.08 2.65 -33.95
C TRP A 125 -3.67 2.91 -33.38
N VAL A 126 -2.97 1.88 -32.91
CA VAL A 126 -1.58 1.93 -32.41
C VAL A 126 -0.67 0.87 -33.04
N SER A 127 -1.09 0.29 -34.17
CA SER A 127 -0.37 -0.82 -34.81
C SER A 127 1.05 -0.46 -35.25
N ALA A 128 1.37 0.81 -35.50
CA ALA A 128 2.72 1.25 -35.80
C ALA A 128 3.62 1.40 -34.55
N GLU A 129 3.04 1.33 -33.35
CA GLU A 129 3.67 1.72 -32.09
C GLU A 129 3.94 0.53 -31.14
N PHE A 130 3.90 -0.70 -31.66
CA PHE A 130 4.11 -1.93 -30.86
C PHE A 130 5.39 -1.89 -30.03
N SER A 131 6.50 -1.35 -30.56
CA SER A 131 7.75 -1.24 -29.81
C SER A 131 7.64 -0.33 -28.58
N LYS A 132 6.83 0.75 -28.65
CA LYS A 132 6.56 1.64 -27.52
C LYS A 132 5.62 1.00 -26.51
N ILE A 133 4.62 0.25 -26.98
CA ILE A 133 3.71 -0.52 -26.13
C ILE A 133 4.49 -1.61 -25.38
N ASP A 134 5.34 -2.37 -26.07
CA ASP A 134 6.17 -3.41 -25.48
C ASP A 134 7.15 -2.84 -24.44
N TYR A 135 7.74 -1.67 -24.73
CA TYR A 135 8.53 -0.94 -23.76
C TYR A 135 7.69 -0.60 -22.53
N LEU A 136 6.51 0.00 -22.72
CA LEU A 136 5.66 0.45 -21.61
C LEU A 136 5.16 -0.74 -20.76
N LYS A 137 4.82 -1.87 -21.38
CA LYS A 137 4.48 -3.12 -20.69
C LYS A 137 5.64 -3.65 -19.85
N LYS A 138 6.87 -3.59 -20.35
CA LYS A 138 8.07 -4.00 -19.58
C LYS A 138 8.28 -3.09 -18.37
N GLU A 139 8.13 -1.79 -18.53
CA GLU A 139 8.22 -0.84 -17.41
C GLU A 139 7.08 -1.05 -16.41
N TYR A 140 5.86 -1.31 -16.87
CA TYR A 140 4.74 -1.65 -15.99
C TYR A 140 5.01 -2.94 -15.19
N GLN A 141 5.59 -3.96 -15.82
CA GLN A 141 5.97 -5.19 -15.13
C GLN A 141 7.04 -4.96 -14.05
N LYS A 142 8.02 -4.07 -14.31
CA LYS A 142 8.99 -3.65 -13.29
C LYS A 142 8.30 -2.95 -12.12
N PHE A 143 7.42 -2.00 -12.41
CA PHE A 143 6.59 -1.32 -11.41
C PHE A 143 5.79 -2.31 -10.56
N LEU A 144 5.14 -3.31 -11.17
CA LEU A 144 4.41 -4.35 -10.44
C LEU A 144 5.34 -5.17 -9.53
N ASN A 145 6.53 -5.53 -9.99
CA ASN A 145 7.51 -6.28 -9.19
C ASN A 145 8.01 -5.46 -8.00
N ASP A 146 8.34 -4.18 -8.21
CA ASP A 146 8.81 -3.27 -7.17
C ASP A 146 7.71 -2.99 -6.15
N SER A 147 6.47 -2.77 -6.61
CA SER A 147 5.29 -2.61 -5.76
C SER A 147 5.06 -3.84 -4.86
N LYS A 148 5.14 -5.06 -5.42
CA LYS A 148 5.02 -6.30 -4.64
C LYS A 148 6.11 -6.41 -3.59
N LYS A 149 7.35 -6.08 -3.95
CA LYS A 149 8.49 -6.12 -3.03
C LYS A 149 8.31 -5.10 -1.90
N ALA A 150 7.90 -3.87 -2.22
CA ALA A 150 7.62 -2.84 -1.23
C ALA A 150 6.49 -3.25 -0.28
N LEU A 151 5.41 -3.83 -0.80
CA LEU A 151 4.30 -4.38 -0.01
C LEU A 151 4.78 -5.42 1.00
N LEU A 152 5.60 -6.39 0.56
CA LEU A 152 6.15 -7.43 1.44
C LEU A 152 7.09 -6.85 2.51
N ILE A 153 8.01 -5.97 2.13
CA ILE A 153 8.95 -5.33 3.06
C ILE A 153 8.17 -4.56 4.12
N ASN A 154 7.23 -3.70 3.70
CA ASN A 154 6.43 -2.91 4.63
C ASN A 154 5.58 -3.81 5.54
N HIS A 155 5.00 -4.89 4.99
CA HIS A 155 4.23 -5.82 5.80
C HIS A 155 5.07 -6.41 6.93
N PHE A 156 6.21 -7.05 6.61
CA PHE A 156 7.03 -7.72 7.62
C PHE A 156 7.71 -6.74 8.58
N ARG A 157 8.06 -5.54 8.12
CA ARG A 157 8.64 -4.48 8.96
C ARG A 157 7.67 -3.97 10.02
N HIS A 158 6.39 -3.81 9.69
CA HIS A 158 5.40 -3.20 10.58
C HIS A 158 4.51 -4.21 11.30
N ASN A 159 4.17 -5.32 10.66
CA ASN A 159 3.19 -6.29 11.17
C ASN A 159 3.82 -7.65 11.51
N ARG A 160 5.07 -7.89 11.10
CA ARG A 160 5.74 -9.19 11.22
C ARG A 160 4.86 -10.31 10.67
N ILE A 161 4.46 -11.28 11.51
CA ILE A 161 3.58 -12.40 11.13
C ILE A 161 2.15 -12.22 11.62
N PHE A 162 1.84 -11.12 12.30
CA PHE A 162 0.62 -10.98 13.11
C PHE A 162 -0.59 -10.50 12.33
N LYS A 163 -0.42 -10.07 11.08
CA LYS A 163 -1.52 -9.64 10.18
C LYS A 163 -1.58 -10.38 8.84
N PRO A 164 -1.69 -11.72 8.83
CA PRO A 164 -1.68 -12.49 7.59
C PRO A 164 -2.83 -12.14 6.63
N ASN A 165 -4.01 -11.76 7.12
CA ASN A 165 -5.14 -11.38 6.27
C ASN A 165 -4.89 -10.03 5.59
N LEU A 166 -4.30 -9.05 6.29
CA LEU A 166 -3.86 -7.80 5.68
C LEU A 166 -2.91 -8.05 4.52
N LEU A 167 -1.92 -8.95 4.72
CA LEU A 167 -0.99 -9.33 3.65
C LEU A 167 -1.72 -10.00 2.49
N LYS A 168 -2.60 -10.96 2.78
CA LYS A 168 -3.39 -11.67 1.75
C LYS A 168 -4.23 -10.69 0.93
N SER A 169 -4.98 -9.80 1.58
CA SER A 169 -5.78 -8.76 0.93
C SER A 169 -4.93 -7.86 0.04
N ALA A 170 -3.78 -7.39 0.54
CA ALA A 170 -2.88 -6.55 -0.23
C ALA A 170 -2.31 -7.28 -1.46
N LEU A 171 -1.94 -8.56 -1.32
CA LEU A 171 -1.47 -9.40 -2.42
C LEU A 171 -2.56 -9.69 -3.45
N LEU A 172 -3.83 -9.82 -3.05
CA LEU A 172 -4.96 -9.95 -3.96
C LEU A 172 -5.20 -8.66 -4.75
N LYS A 173 -5.14 -7.49 -4.11
CA LYS A 173 -5.19 -6.19 -4.79
C LYS A 173 -4.03 -6.02 -5.79
N HIS A 174 -2.84 -6.48 -5.42
CA HIS A 174 -1.69 -6.54 -6.33
C HIS A 174 -1.95 -7.50 -7.51
N LYS A 175 -2.52 -8.68 -7.27
CA LYS A 175 -2.93 -9.62 -8.32
C LYS A 175 -3.94 -8.97 -9.27
N LEU A 176 -4.93 -8.25 -8.75
CA LEU A 176 -5.87 -7.50 -9.56
C LEU A 176 -5.16 -6.46 -10.44
N SER A 177 -4.15 -5.76 -9.92
CA SER A 177 -3.34 -4.82 -10.71
C SER A 177 -2.51 -5.49 -11.82
N CYS A 178 -2.24 -6.80 -11.70
CA CYS A 178 -1.60 -7.59 -12.75
C CYS A 178 -2.59 -8.02 -13.85
N ILE A 179 -3.88 -8.09 -13.54
CA ILE A 179 -4.97 -8.49 -14.44
C ILE A 179 -5.53 -7.25 -15.15
N LEU A 180 -5.91 -6.24 -14.37
CA LEU A 180 -6.40 -4.94 -14.78
C LEU A 180 -5.33 -3.90 -14.42
N ALA A 181 -4.67 -3.35 -15.43
CA ALA A 181 -3.58 -2.42 -15.19
C ALA A 181 -4.05 -1.15 -14.44
N ASP A 182 -3.38 -0.80 -13.34
CA ASP A 182 -3.60 0.47 -12.64
C ASP A 182 -2.69 1.54 -13.23
N TYR A 183 -3.15 2.10 -14.34
CA TYR A 183 -2.38 3.09 -15.08
C TYR A 183 -2.11 4.38 -14.28
N ASP A 184 -3.06 4.83 -13.44
CA ASP A 184 -2.90 6.06 -12.67
C ASP A 184 -1.79 5.92 -11.62
N SER A 185 -1.77 4.80 -10.90
CA SER A 185 -0.69 4.51 -9.94
C SER A 185 0.66 4.35 -10.63
N PHE A 186 0.71 3.69 -11.80
CA PHE A 186 1.93 3.56 -12.57
C PHE A 186 2.45 4.92 -13.07
N LYS A 187 1.57 5.77 -13.62
CA LYS A 187 1.92 7.09 -14.15
C LYS A 187 2.60 7.98 -13.11
N GLN A 188 2.20 7.88 -11.84
CA GLN A 188 2.81 8.65 -10.76
C GLN A 188 4.26 8.24 -10.44
N GLN A 189 4.70 7.06 -10.88
CA GLN A 189 6.02 6.49 -10.57
C GLN A 189 6.94 6.35 -11.78
N MET A 190 6.46 6.71 -12.97
CA MET A 190 7.26 6.67 -14.20
C MET A 190 8.44 7.65 -14.14
N ASP A 191 9.58 7.24 -14.68
CA ASP A 191 10.69 8.13 -14.96
C ASP A 191 10.42 9.01 -16.20
N LYS A 192 11.29 10.00 -16.46
CA LYS A 192 11.09 10.95 -17.57
C LYS A 192 10.96 10.27 -18.95
N PRO A 193 11.81 9.30 -19.33
CA PRO A 193 11.66 8.59 -20.60
C PRO A 193 10.34 7.83 -20.71
N THR A 194 9.94 7.13 -19.65
CA THR A 194 8.69 6.36 -19.65
C THR A 194 7.47 7.27 -19.71
N LEU A 195 7.49 8.41 -19.00
CA LEU A 195 6.45 9.44 -19.09
C LEU A 195 6.30 9.99 -20.52
N ALA A 196 7.41 10.23 -21.23
CA ALA A 196 7.36 10.73 -22.60
C ALA A 196 6.70 9.73 -23.56
N ILE A 197 7.00 8.44 -23.41
CA ILE A 197 6.38 7.37 -24.19
C ILE A 197 4.89 7.24 -23.84
N ALA A 198 4.56 7.27 -22.55
CA ALA A 198 3.18 7.21 -22.08
C ALA A 198 2.36 8.39 -22.62
N ALA A 199 2.87 9.61 -22.52
CA ALA A 199 2.21 10.82 -23.05
C ALA A 199 1.96 10.74 -24.57
N PHE A 200 2.93 10.21 -25.33
CA PHE A 200 2.75 9.97 -26.77
C PHE A 200 1.61 8.98 -27.05
N LEU A 201 1.53 7.87 -26.31
CA LEU A 201 0.45 6.90 -26.45
C LEU A 201 -0.90 7.44 -25.95
N GLU A 202 -0.92 8.28 -24.92
CA GLU A 202 -2.12 9.00 -24.48
C GLU A 202 -2.67 9.90 -25.59
N GLU A 203 -1.80 10.65 -26.28
CA GLU A 203 -2.22 11.47 -27.42
C GLU A 203 -2.79 10.58 -28.54
N LYS A 204 -2.18 9.42 -28.80
CA LYS A 204 -2.71 8.47 -29.78
C LYS A 204 -4.08 7.91 -29.42
N SER A 205 -4.43 7.84 -28.13
CA SER A 205 -5.76 7.39 -27.68
C SER A 205 -6.91 8.29 -28.16
N CYS A 206 -6.61 9.53 -28.56
CA CYS A 206 -7.59 10.42 -29.18
C CYS A 206 -8.08 9.90 -30.53
N TYR A 207 -7.25 9.14 -31.26
CA TYR A 207 -7.58 8.54 -32.55
C TYR A 207 -8.20 7.14 -32.45
N MET A 208 -8.52 6.68 -31.22
CA MET A 208 -9.24 5.42 -31.02
C MET A 208 -10.61 5.51 -31.71
N PRO A 209 -11.00 4.49 -32.52
CA PRO A 209 -12.31 4.45 -33.15
C PRO A 209 -13.45 4.57 -32.14
N ASP A 210 -14.51 5.29 -32.49
CA ASP A 210 -15.65 5.54 -31.60
C ASP A 210 -16.31 4.24 -31.13
N ASP A 211 -16.42 3.24 -32.02
CA ASP A 211 -16.97 1.91 -31.67
C ASP A 211 -16.15 1.21 -30.59
N LEU A 212 -14.82 1.26 -30.70
CA LEU A 212 -13.92 0.68 -29.69
C LEU A 212 -13.98 1.49 -28.37
N GLN A 213 -14.08 2.81 -28.46
CA GLN A 213 -14.26 3.65 -27.29
C GLN A 213 -15.58 3.34 -26.56
N ALA A 214 -16.67 3.15 -27.31
CA ALA A 214 -17.98 2.80 -26.78
C ALA A 214 -17.97 1.40 -26.14
N LEU A 215 -17.32 0.43 -26.78
CA LEU A 215 -17.10 -0.91 -26.22
C LEU A 215 -16.36 -0.84 -24.89
N LEU A 216 -15.22 -0.13 -24.83
CA LEU A 216 -14.46 0.05 -23.59
C LEU A 216 -15.27 0.79 -22.53
N ALA A 217 -16.05 1.80 -22.89
CA ALA A 217 -16.95 2.46 -21.95
C ALA A 217 -17.96 1.49 -21.35
N SER A 218 -18.63 0.70 -22.19
CA SER A 218 -19.62 -0.28 -21.75
C SER A 218 -19.00 -1.34 -20.84
N LYS A 219 -17.83 -1.87 -21.20
CA LYS A 219 -17.15 -2.92 -20.42
C LYS A 219 -16.68 -2.39 -19.07
N PHE A 220 -16.03 -1.23 -19.02
CA PHE A 220 -15.62 -0.66 -17.74
C PHE A 220 -16.81 -0.22 -16.87
N GLU A 221 -17.97 0.10 -17.45
CA GLU A 221 -19.20 0.33 -16.67
C GLU A 221 -19.78 -0.99 -16.13
N GLU A 222 -19.73 -2.09 -16.88
CA GLU A 222 -20.07 -3.44 -16.40
C GLU A 222 -19.22 -3.82 -15.18
N LEU A 223 -17.90 -3.65 -15.28
CA LEU A 223 -16.96 -3.87 -14.15
C LEU A 223 -17.30 -2.98 -12.95
N LYS A 224 -17.59 -1.70 -13.19
CA LYS A 224 -17.96 -0.76 -12.13
C LYS A 224 -19.28 -1.15 -11.46
N ASN A 225 -20.28 -1.59 -12.23
CA ASN A 225 -21.57 -2.03 -11.71
C ASN A 225 -21.43 -3.33 -10.89
N TYR A 226 -20.58 -4.27 -11.33
CA TYR A 226 -20.26 -5.46 -10.55
C TYR A 226 -19.66 -5.09 -9.20
N ILE A 227 -18.65 -4.21 -9.19
CA ILE A 227 -18.03 -3.71 -7.95
C ILE A 227 -19.08 -2.99 -7.08
N ALA A 228 -19.90 -2.12 -7.66
CA ALA A 228 -20.91 -1.36 -6.93
C ALA A 228 -21.97 -2.27 -6.29
N HIS A 229 -22.45 -3.26 -7.04
CA HIS A 229 -23.47 -4.21 -6.55
C HIS A 229 -22.96 -5.04 -5.38
N GLU A 230 -21.72 -5.54 -5.48
CA GLU A 230 -21.06 -6.25 -4.38
C GLU A 230 -20.84 -5.33 -3.17
N THR A 231 -20.54 -4.05 -3.37
CA THR A 231 -20.36 -3.10 -2.27
C THR A 231 -21.67 -2.63 -1.61
N GLU A 232 -22.78 -2.53 -2.35
CA GLU A 232 -24.10 -2.11 -1.84
C GLU A 232 -24.79 -3.20 -1.03
N ILE A 233 -24.68 -4.47 -1.44
CA ILE A 233 -25.17 -5.62 -0.67
C ILE A 233 -24.46 -5.71 0.70
N GLN A 234 -23.30 -5.04 0.83
CA GLN A 234 -22.31 -5.31 1.86
C GLN A 234 -21.81 -4.06 2.62
N GLY A 235 -22.39 -2.88 2.36
CA GLY A 235 -22.22 -1.66 3.17
C GLY A 235 -20.94 -0.85 2.96
N TRP A 236 -20.28 -0.93 1.80
CA TRP A 236 -19.05 -0.18 1.51
C TRP A 236 -19.28 0.95 0.49
N ASN A 237 -18.83 2.17 0.79
CA ASN A 237 -18.86 3.30 -0.15
C ASN A 237 -17.49 3.48 -0.80
N SER A 238 -17.18 2.71 -1.86
CA SER A 238 -16.06 3.05 -2.72
C SER A 238 -16.57 3.90 -3.89
N SER A 239 -16.26 5.20 -3.86
CA SER A 239 -16.52 6.05 -5.02
C SER A 239 -15.56 5.64 -6.13
N VAL A 240 -15.99 4.73 -7.02
CA VAL A 240 -15.30 4.50 -8.30
C VAL A 240 -15.48 5.77 -9.12
N LYS A 241 -14.56 6.73 -8.95
CA LYS A 241 -14.47 7.90 -9.83
C LYS A 241 -14.38 7.38 -11.27
N GLY A 242 -15.17 7.97 -12.16
CA GLY A 242 -15.23 7.53 -13.55
C GLY A 242 -13.84 7.44 -14.17
N ILE A 243 -13.49 6.27 -14.71
CA ILE A 243 -12.21 6.04 -15.37
C ILE A 243 -12.22 6.84 -16.67
N SER A 244 -11.27 7.77 -16.80
CA SER A 244 -11.17 8.65 -17.98
C SER A 244 -11.00 7.83 -19.28
N LYS A 245 -11.38 8.41 -20.42
CA LYS A 245 -11.18 7.76 -21.74
C LYS A 245 -9.72 7.31 -21.91
N VAL A 246 -8.78 8.21 -21.58
CA VAL A 246 -7.35 7.97 -21.69
C VAL A 246 -6.91 6.83 -20.78
N ASN A 247 -7.35 6.81 -19.52
CA ASN A 247 -6.98 5.75 -18.59
C ASN A 247 -7.49 4.39 -19.08
N ARG A 248 -8.74 4.27 -19.54
CA ARG A 248 -9.26 3.00 -20.12
C ARG A 248 -8.42 2.50 -21.29
N ALA A 249 -8.04 3.40 -22.19
CA ALA A 249 -7.18 3.06 -23.33
C ALA A 249 -5.80 2.58 -22.88
N MET A 250 -5.16 3.31 -21.96
CA MET A 250 -3.83 2.95 -21.45
C MET A 250 -3.85 1.65 -20.65
N THR A 251 -4.91 1.42 -19.86
CA THR A 251 -5.14 0.16 -19.15
C THR A 251 -5.24 -1.00 -20.12
N LEU A 252 -6.01 -0.87 -21.21
CA LEU A 252 -6.06 -1.88 -22.27
C LEU A 252 -4.68 -2.13 -22.90
N LEU A 253 -3.92 -1.07 -23.22
CA LEU A 253 -2.59 -1.21 -23.80
C LEU A 253 -1.61 -1.95 -22.88
N LEU A 254 -1.78 -1.84 -21.57
CA LEU A 254 -0.92 -2.48 -20.57
C LEU A 254 -1.34 -3.91 -20.21
N MET A 255 -2.57 -4.32 -20.56
CA MET A 255 -3.03 -5.69 -20.35
C MET A 255 -2.22 -6.69 -21.18
N ASP A 256 -1.96 -7.85 -20.59
CA ASP A 256 -1.25 -8.94 -21.23
C ASP A 256 -2.26 -9.92 -21.86
N ASN A 257 -2.49 -9.77 -23.16
CA ASN A 257 -3.43 -10.63 -23.90
C ASN A 257 -2.97 -12.10 -23.98
N ASN A 258 -1.71 -12.40 -23.65
CA ASN A 258 -1.15 -13.74 -23.74
C ASN A 258 -1.35 -14.59 -22.47
N LYS A 259 -2.06 -14.06 -21.46
CA LYS A 259 -2.36 -14.76 -20.19
C LYS A 259 -3.80 -15.29 -20.11
N LEU A 260 -4.53 -15.29 -21.22
CA LEU A 260 -5.86 -15.90 -21.37
C LEU A 260 -5.78 -17.25 -22.07
#